data_AF-A0A970MBR6-F1
#
_entry.id   AF-A0A970MBR6-F1
#
_cell.length_a   1.000
_cell.length_b   1.000
_cell.length_c   1.000
_cell.angle_alpha   90.00
_cell.angle_beta   90.00
_cell.angle_gamma   90.00
#
_symmetry.space_group_name_H-M   'P 1'
#
loop_
_entity.id
_entity.type
_entity.pdbx_description
1 polymer ?
#
loop_
_entity_poly.entity_id
_entity_poly.type
_entity_poly.pdbx_seq_one_letter_code
_entity_poly.pdbx_strand_id
1 'polypeptide(L)'
;MHELKGTDTMLDQKYRLEIRLLKFQDYIRRKPNSPFGYYGLGVQYMLSGKPASAERMFSHALKIDPLYTPAKLGRLEFLLYTRKYLAATRYYQKNADCFMKKNIYTLRIGRATSQLYCSRSFFRHMGNMRSTFVFGERFGMLQKMFDSNTGNLVAALLLAMHFLKQQREDARAHEIYRSCVQMPGLNDKLRWDLVQILSKEQPAILEDPAIACMFEAIPDGVGNSEYASFLLSQFIKQQDQDKVLKAFSELQKKHLYPDRKTLWQYIYFCRKKNLWTPLLTNCCQRLLSCGWVDGLLADTVKELKVRGLAENTREMDALLSLYGYL
;
A
#
# COMPACT_ATOMS: atom_id res chain seq x y z
N MET A 1 -12.93 -25.59 -9.71
CA MET A 1 -11.76 -24.94 -10.38
C MET A 1 -11.01 -23.90 -9.54
N HIS A 2 -11.56 -23.37 -8.44
CA HIS A 2 -10.85 -22.38 -7.60
C HIS A 2 -9.80 -22.98 -6.64
N GLU A 3 -9.91 -24.25 -6.25
CA GLU A 3 -8.95 -24.88 -5.32
C GLU A 3 -7.62 -25.27 -5.99
N LEU A 4 -7.64 -25.68 -7.26
CA LEU A 4 -6.44 -26.08 -8.02
C LEU A 4 -5.47 -24.92 -8.28
N LYS A 5 -5.97 -23.70 -8.52
CA LYS A 5 -5.11 -22.50 -8.66
C LYS A 5 -4.44 -22.09 -7.34
N GLY A 6 -5.09 -22.35 -6.21
CA GLY A 6 -4.56 -22.07 -4.87
C GLY A 6 -3.46 -23.05 -4.46
N THR A 7 -3.57 -24.33 -4.82
CA THR A 7 -2.55 -25.34 -4.52
C THR A 7 -1.30 -25.18 -5.38
N ASP A 8 -1.44 -24.86 -6.67
CA ASP A 8 -0.30 -24.61 -7.58
C ASP A 8 0.50 -23.37 -7.16
N THR A 9 -0.18 -22.31 -6.74
CA THR A 9 0.49 -21.08 -6.27
C THR A 9 1.18 -21.26 -4.93
N MET A 10 0.61 -22.04 -4.00
CA MET A 10 1.23 -22.34 -2.71
C MET A 10 2.47 -23.23 -2.86
N LEU A 11 2.41 -24.21 -3.77
CA LEU A 11 3.54 -25.11 -4.06
C LEU A 11 4.70 -24.34 -4.70
N ASP A 12 4.41 -23.48 -5.69
CA ASP A 12 5.40 -22.62 -6.35
C ASP A 12 6.05 -21.63 -5.36
N GLN A 13 5.27 -21.03 -4.44
CA GLN A 13 5.83 -20.18 -3.40
C GLN A 13 6.79 -20.92 -2.46
N LYS A 14 6.46 -22.15 -2.07
CA LYS A 14 7.33 -22.99 -1.24
C LYS A 14 8.64 -23.31 -1.98
N TYR A 15 8.57 -23.75 -3.24
CA TYR A 15 9.76 -24.01 -4.05
C TYR A 15 10.63 -22.76 -4.23
N ARG A 16 10.02 -21.59 -4.49
CA ARG A 16 10.75 -20.32 -4.61
C ARG A 16 11.47 -19.94 -3.31
N LEU A 17 10.86 -20.19 -2.14
CA LEU A 17 11.49 -19.96 -0.84
C LEU A 17 12.68 -20.89 -0.63
N GLU A 18 12.55 -22.17 -0.95
CA GLU A 18 13.63 -23.17 -0.84
C GLU A 18 14.82 -22.83 -1.76
N ILE A 19 14.55 -22.46 -3.01
CA ILE A 19 15.59 -22.02 -3.95
C ILE A 19 16.33 -20.79 -3.41
N ARG A 20 15.61 -19.81 -2.82
CA ARG A 20 16.23 -18.62 -2.24
C ARG A 20 17.09 -18.96 -1.02
N LEU A 21 16.64 -19.86 -0.16
CA LEU A 21 17.41 -20.34 0.99
C LEU A 21 18.74 -20.95 0.54
N LEU A 22 18.71 -21.87 -0.44
CA LEU A 22 19.91 -22.49 -1.01
C LEU A 22 20.88 -21.46 -1.61
N LYS A 23 20.35 -20.51 -2.39
CA LYS A 23 21.17 -19.43 -2.99
C LYS A 23 21.89 -18.58 -1.95
N PHE A 24 21.22 -18.21 -0.86
CA PHE A 24 21.86 -17.43 0.20
C PHE A 24 22.84 -18.26 1.03
N GLN A 25 22.58 -19.56 1.24
CA GLN A 25 23.54 -20.46 1.89
C GLN A 25 24.82 -20.60 1.06
N ASP A 26 24.71 -20.81 -0.24
CA ASP A 26 25.86 -20.86 -1.15
C ASP A 26 26.59 -19.52 -1.23
N TYR A 27 25.86 -18.40 -1.20
CA TYR A 27 26.48 -17.08 -1.10
C TYR A 27 27.33 -16.94 0.16
N ILE A 28 26.81 -17.37 1.32
CA ILE A 28 27.54 -17.34 2.59
C ILE A 28 28.79 -18.23 2.52
N ARG A 29 28.69 -19.43 1.92
CA ARG A 29 29.86 -20.31 1.72
C ARG A 29 30.96 -19.63 0.90
N ARG A 30 30.59 -18.91 -0.16
CA ARG A 30 31.54 -18.21 -1.04
C ARG A 30 32.06 -16.90 -0.44
N LYS A 31 31.25 -16.20 0.36
CA LYS A 31 31.55 -14.89 0.95
C LYS A 31 31.12 -14.84 2.43
N PRO A 32 31.83 -15.54 3.33
CA PRO A 32 31.44 -15.64 4.74
C PRO A 32 31.57 -14.31 5.49
N ASN A 33 32.39 -13.38 5.00
CA ASN A 33 32.58 -12.06 5.62
C ASN A 33 31.65 -10.98 5.02
N SER A 34 30.65 -11.36 4.24
CA SER A 34 29.68 -10.42 3.68
C SER A 34 28.38 -10.43 4.50
N PRO A 35 27.93 -9.29 5.05
CA PRO A 35 26.68 -9.23 5.81
C PRO A 35 25.43 -9.46 4.95
N PHE A 36 25.55 -9.31 3.62
CA PHE A 36 24.44 -9.47 2.67
C PHE A 36 23.84 -10.87 2.68
N GLY A 37 24.69 -11.91 2.70
CA GLY A 37 24.23 -13.31 2.70
C GLY A 37 23.41 -13.65 3.93
N TYR A 38 23.91 -13.29 5.12
CA TYR A 38 23.22 -13.48 6.39
C TYR A 38 21.92 -12.67 6.46
N TYR A 39 21.95 -11.42 6.03
CA TYR A 39 20.72 -10.62 5.93
C TYR A 39 19.67 -11.30 5.04
N GLY A 40 20.05 -11.72 3.84
CA GLY A 40 19.14 -12.39 2.90
C GLY A 40 18.56 -13.67 3.46
N LEU A 41 19.38 -14.48 4.13
CA LEU A 41 18.94 -15.70 4.80
C LEU A 41 18.00 -15.41 5.98
N GLY A 42 18.25 -14.34 6.75
CA GLY A 42 17.38 -13.88 7.82
C GLY A 42 15.99 -13.51 7.32
N VAL A 43 15.90 -12.79 6.20
CA VAL A 43 14.62 -12.48 5.54
C VAL A 43 13.89 -13.76 5.11
N GLN A 44 14.58 -14.71 4.48
CA GLN A 44 13.95 -15.97 4.06
C GLN A 44 13.44 -16.79 5.26
N TYR A 45 14.18 -16.84 6.36
CA TYR A 45 13.71 -17.50 7.58
C TYR A 45 12.49 -16.82 8.18
N MET A 46 12.40 -15.49 8.12
CA MET A 46 11.23 -14.76 8.60
C MET A 46 9.99 -15.09 7.74
N LEU A 47 10.15 -15.14 6.41
CA LEU A 47 9.08 -15.55 5.49
C LEU A 47 8.68 -17.02 5.66
N SER A 48 9.64 -17.88 6.03
CA SER A 48 9.41 -19.31 6.29
C SER A 48 8.82 -19.61 7.68
N GLY A 49 8.45 -18.58 8.45
CA GLY A 49 7.90 -18.76 9.80
C GLY A 49 8.90 -19.27 10.83
N LYS A 50 10.22 -19.07 10.61
CA LYS A 50 11.31 -19.48 11.50
C LYS A 50 11.98 -18.27 12.18
N PRO A 51 11.27 -17.55 13.08
CA PRO A 51 11.73 -16.28 13.64
C PRO A 51 13.04 -16.40 14.42
N ALA A 52 13.26 -17.48 15.16
CA ALA A 52 14.51 -17.69 15.92
C ALA A 52 15.75 -17.79 15.00
N SER A 53 15.59 -18.43 13.83
CA SER A 53 16.67 -18.50 12.84
C SER A 53 16.91 -17.15 12.18
N ALA A 54 15.85 -16.38 11.90
CA ALA A 54 15.96 -15.03 11.37
C ALA A 54 16.75 -14.10 12.29
N GLU A 55 16.45 -14.11 13.60
CA GLU A 55 17.14 -13.29 14.60
C GLU A 55 18.65 -13.59 14.65
N ARG A 56 19.02 -14.87 14.62
CA ARG A 56 20.43 -15.30 14.58
C ARG A 56 21.12 -14.75 13.34
N MET A 57 20.49 -14.83 12.18
CA MET A 57 21.08 -14.37 10.92
C MET A 57 21.22 -12.85 10.86
N PHE A 58 20.23 -12.08 11.30
CA PHE A 58 20.37 -10.62 11.40
C PHE A 58 21.44 -10.21 12.40
N SER A 59 21.52 -10.92 13.54
CA SER A 59 22.58 -10.68 14.53
C SER A 59 23.96 -10.98 13.96
N HIS A 60 24.11 -12.04 13.16
CA HIS A 60 25.37 -12.38 12.53
C HIS A 60 25.79 -11.35 11.47
N ALA A 61 24.85 -10.85 10.66
CA ALA A 61 25.10 -9.78 9.71
C ALA A 61 25.61 -8.51 10.42
N LEU A 62 25.00 -8.14 11.56
CA LEU A 62 25.40 -6.98 12.35
C LEU A 62 26.69 -7.18 13.15
N LYS A 63 27.12 -8.43 13.41
CA LYS A 63 28.45 -8.72 13.96
C LYS A 63 29.55 -8.49 12.92
N ILE A 64 29.28 -8.82 11.65
CA ILE A 64 30.21 -8.61 10.54
C ILE A 64 30.32 -7.11 10.23
N ASP A 65 29.17 -6.43 10.11
CA ASP A 65 29.12 -4.99 9.90
C ASP A 65 28.00 -4.36 10.75
N PRO A 66 28.36 -3.69 11.87
CA PRO A 66 27.41 -3.01 12.75
C PRO A 66 26.66 -1.85 12.09
N LEU A 67 27.16 -1.30 10.97
CA LEU A 67 26.55 -0.19 10.23
C LEU A 67 25.69 -0.68 9.05
N TYR A 68 25.59 -1.98 8.82
CA TYR A 68 24.82 -2.56 7.72
C TYR A 68 23.30 -2.33 7.87
N THR A 69 22.81 -1.22 7.32
CA THR A 69 21.41 -0.78 7.45
C THR A 69 20.38 -1.83 7.04
N PRO A 70 20.56 -2.65 5.98
CA PRO A 70 19.59 -3.70 5.65
C PRO A 70 19.38 -4.71 6.78
N ALA A 71 20.43 -5.11 7.50
CA ALA A 71 20.27 -6.00 8.66
C ALA A 71 19.63 -5.29 9.86
N LYS A 72 19.89 -3.98 10.06
CA LYS A 72 19.16 -3.19 11.06
C LYS A 72 17.67 -3.13 10.74
N LEU A 73 17.31 -2.93 9.47
CA LEU A 73 15.91 -2.98 9.02
C LEU A 73 15.30 -4.36 9.24
N GLY A 74 15.98 -5.43 8.82
CA GLY A 74 15.50 -6.79 9.03
C GLY A 74 15.26 -7.11 10.51
N ARG A 75 16.14 -6.63 11.40
CA ARG A 75 15.97 -6.75 12.85
C ARG A 75 14.78 -5.94 13.36
N LEU A 76 14.57 -4.71 12.88
CA LEU A 76 13.41 -3.90 13.25
C LEU A 76 12.09 -4.57 12.81
N GLU A 77 12.03 -5.04 11.57
CA GLU A 77 10.88 -5.79 11.03
C GLU A 77 10.60 -7.06 11.84
N PHE A 78 11.67 -7.79 12.21
CA PHE A 78 11.55 -8.95 13.09
C PHE A 78 10.95 -8.59 14.46
N LEU A 79 11.35 -7.48 15.08
CA LEU A 79 10.79 -7.03 16.36
C LEU A 79 9.30 -6.68 16.23
N LEU A 80 8.91 -6.04 15.13
CA LEU A 80 7.50 -5.74 14.83
C LEU A 80 6.70 -7.03 14.60
N TYR A 81 7.23 -7.96 13.80
CA TYR A 81 6.61 -9.25 13.51
C TYR A 81 6.42 -10.11 14.77
N THR A 82 7.41 -10.12 15.66
CA THR A 82 7.36 -10.82 16.95
C THR A 82 6.62 -10.03 18.05
N ARG A 83 5.98 -8.90 17.69
CA ARG A 83 5.16 -8.04 18.57
C ARG A 83 5.91 -7.43 19.75
N LYS A 84 7.24 -7.33 19.65
CA LYS A 84 8.09 -6.67 20.62
C LYS A 84 8.09 -5.15 20.36
N TYR A 85 6.92 -4.51 20.42
CA TYR A 85 6.72 -3.12 19.97
C TYR A 85 7.62 -2.12 20.71
N LEU A 86 7.71 -2.18 22.04
CA LEU A 86 8.60 -1.30 22.79
C LEU A 86 10.07 -1.48 22.40
N ALA A 87 10.51 -2.72 22.17
CA ALA A 87 11.86 -2.99 21.71
C ALA A 87 12.07 -2.46 20.29
N ALA A 88 11.08 -2.59 19.40
CA ALA A 88 11.11 -2.04 18.05
C ALA A 88 11.25 -0.51 18.08
N THR A 89 10.44 0.17 18.90
CA THR A 89 10.49 1.64 19.06
C THR A 89 11.83 2.13 19.60
N ARG A 90 12.38 1.47 20.62
CA ARG A 90 13.71 1.76 21.17
C ARG A 90 14.82 1.50 20.14
N TYR A 91 14.69 0.39 19.42
CA TYR A 91 15.66 0.01 18.39
C TYR A 91 15.64 0.99 17.20
N TYR A 92 14.45 1.47 16.82
CA TYR A 92 14.28 2.54 15.84
C TYR A 92 15.00 3.80 16.29
N GLN A 93 14.70 4.27 17.50
CA GLN A 93 15.30 5.49 18.07
C GLN A 93 16.82 5.43 18.09
N LYS A 94 17.41 4.29 18.50
CA LYS A 94 18.87 4.09 18.52
C LYS A 94 19.51 4.12 17.12
N ASN A 95 18.76 3.79 16.07
CA ASN A 95 19.28 3.66 14.70
C ASN A 95 18.63 4.64 13.72
N ALA A 96 17.99 5.70 14.21
CA ALA A 96 17.21 6.63 13.40
C ALA A 96 18.05 7.23 12.26
N ASP A 97 19.29 7.65 12.56
CA ASP A 97 20.20 8.22 11.56
C ASP A 97 20.48 7.26 10.38
N CYS A 98 20.52 5.95 10.63
CA CYS A 98 20.74 4.98 9.57
C CYS A 98 19.50 4.83 8.67
N PHE A 99 18.29 4.96 9.24
CA PHE A 99 17.03 4.83 8.52
C PHE A 99 16.68 6.08 7.73
N MET A 100 16.98 7.27 8.27
CA MET A 100 16.68 8.54 7.61
C MET A 100 17.61 8.84 6.41
N LYS A 101 18.74 8.12 6.28
CA LYS A 101 19.68 8.30 5.15
C LYS A 101 19.08 8.03 3.77
N LYS A 102 18.10 7.13 3.64
CA LYS A 102 17.48 6.79 2.35
C LYS A 102 15.97 6.65 2.48
N ASN A 103 15.22 7.29 1.59
CA ASN A 103 13.76 7.22 1.55
C ASN A 103 13.21 5.80 1.40
N ILE A 104 13.95 4.90 0.76
CA ILE A 104 13.54 3.50 0.63
C ILE A 104 13.42 2.79 2.00
N TYR A 105 14.20 3.22 3.00
CA TYR A 105 14.18 2.65 4.33
C TYR A 105 13.00 3.17 5.14
N THR A 106 12.72 4.48 5.11
CA THR A 106 11.54 5.06 5.76
C THR A 106 10.25 4.49 5.18
N LEU A 107 10.17 4.36 3.85
CA LEU A 107 9.04 3.74 3.14
C LEU A 107 8.85 2.28 3.59
N ARG A 108 9.93 1.51 3.66
CA ARG A 108 9.88 0.11 4.12
C ARG A 108 9.44 -0.02 5.58
N ILE A 109 9.90 0.85 6.48
CA ILE A 109 9.50 0.88 7.89
C ILE A 109 8.02 1.26 8.03
N GLY A 110 7.58 2.29 7.30
CA GLY A 110 6.19 2.71 7.23
C GLY A 110 5.30 1.56 6.78
N ARG A 111 5.71 0.83 5.73
CA ARG A 111 4.99 -0.34 5.22
C ARG A 111 4.96 -1.48 6.22
N ALA A 112 6.10 -1.87 6.79
CA ALA A 112 6.18 -2.96 7.75
C ALA A 112 5.34 -2.68 9.01
N THR A 113 5.34 -1.44 9.49
CA THR A 113 4.59 -1.06 10.69
C THR A 113 3.09 -0.93 10.40
N SER A 114 2.71 -0.26 9.31
CA SER A 114 1.30 -0.09 8.94
C SER A 114 0.61 -1.39 8.50
N GLN A 115 1.37 -2.38 7.98
CA GLN A 115 0.82 -3.71 7.67
C GLN A 115 0.23 -4.40 8.91
N LEU A 116 0.69 -4.04 10.11
CA LEU A 116 0.15 -4.56 11.37
C LEU A 116 -1.33 -4.18 11.53
N TYR A 117 -1.75 -3.03 10.98
CA TYR A 117 -3.13 -2.55 11.01
C TYR A 117 -4.10 -3.54 10.38
N CYS A 118 -3.76 -4.12 9.22
CA CYS A 118 -4.61 -5.12 8.57
C CYS A 118 -4.53 -6.50 9.24
N SER A 119 -3.60 -6.72 10.17
CA SER A 119 -3.42 -8.03 10.79
C SER A 119 -4.47 -8.26 11.90
N ARG A 120 -5.32 -9.28 11.72
CA ARG A 120 -6.29 -9.73 12.75
C ARG A 120 -5.63 -9.97 14.11
N SER A 121 -4.36 -10.37 14.07
CA SER A 121 -3.57 -10.71 15.24
C SER A 121 -3.20 -9.51 16.12
N PHE A 122 -3.03 -8.31 15.52
CA PHE A 122 -2.78 -7.07 16.24
C PHE A 122 -3.99 -6.68 17.09
N PHE A 123 -5.19 -6.72 16.50
CA PHE A 123 -6.41 -6.35 17.20
C PHE A 123 -6.91 -7.38 18.19
N ARG A 124 -6.79 -8.69 17.89
CA ARG A 124 -7.12 -9.77 18.85
C ARG A 124 -6.32 -9.64 20.15
N HIS A 125 -5.06 -9.23 20.04
CA HIS A 125 -4.22 -8.99 21.23
C HIS A 125 -4.61 -7.73 22.02
N MET A 126 -5.46 -6.84 21.51
CA MET A 126 -6.13 -5.82 22.34
C MET A 126 -7.62 -6.13 22.61
N GLY A 127 -8.09 -7.35 22.35
CA GLY A 127 -9.45 -7.77 22.67
C GLY A 127 -9.57 -8.41 24.05
N ASN A 128 -8.50 -9.00 24.60
CA ASN A 128 -8.57 -9.69 25.89
C ASN A 128 -8.31 -8.70 27.04
N MET A 129 -9.18 -8.63 28.05
CA MET A 129 -9.09 -7.68 29.17
C MET A 129 -7.70 -7.64 29.86
N ARG A 130 -7.11 -8.80 30.16
CA ARG A 130 -5.74 -8.88 30.74
C ARG A 130 -4.67 -8.35 29.80
N SER A 131 -4.83 -8.57 28.49
CA SER A 131 -3.93 -7.99 27.51
C SER A 131 -4.14 -6.50 27.39
N THR A 132 -5.37 -5.98 27.45
CA THR A 132 -5.68 -4.55 27.36
C THR A 132 -4.97 -3.72 28.43
N PHE A 133 -4.86 -4.23 29.66
CA PHE A 133 -4.13 -3.55 30.74
C PHE A 133 -2.62 -3.48 30.48
N VAL A 134 -1.99 -4.62 30.20
CA VAL A 134 -0.55 -4.68 29.83
C VAL A 134 -0.28 -3.91 28.54
N PHE A 135 -1.24 -3.89 27.62
CA PHE A 135 -1.18 -3.08 26.41
C PHE A 135 -1.27 -1.59 26.75
N GLY A 136 -2.18 -1.18 27.64
CA GLY A 136 -2.31 0.19 28.12
C GLY A 136 -1.03 0.73 28.73
N GLU A 137 -0.35 -0.05 29.60
CA GLU A 137 0.95 0.35 30.15
C GLU A 137 2.02 0.50 29.07
N ARG A 138 2.10 -0.46 28.13
CA ARG A 138 3.03 -0.39 27.00
C ARG A 138 2.77 0.83 26.14
N PHE A 139 1.51 1.19 25.92
CA PHE A 139 1.13 2.37 25.14
C PHE A 139 1.36 3.68 25.89
N GLY A 140 1.19 3.71 27.21
CA GLY A 140 1.64 4.83 28.04
C GLY A 140 3.15 5.04 27.94
N MET A 141 3.93 3.96 27.91
CA MET A 141 5.38 4.04 27.68
C MET A 141 5.72 4.47 26.25
N LEU A 142 5.02 3.96 25.23
CA LEU A 142 5.18 4.41 23.84
C LEU A 142 4.86 5.89 23.70
N GLN A 143 3.83 6.37 24.39
CA GLN A 143 3.45 7.77 24.41
C GLN A 143 4.56 8.62 25.03
N LYS A 144 5.06 8.27 26.22
CA LYS A 144 6.22 8.97 26.82
C LYS A 144 7.43 9.00 25.89
N MET A 145 7.69 7.91 25.16
CA MET A 145 8.76 7.86 24.18
C MET A 145 8.52 8.78 22.98
N PHE A 146 7.29 8.84 22.48
CA PHE A 146 6.90 9.75 21.41
C PHE A 146 6.99 11.21 21.84
N ASP A 147 6.51 11.54 23.03
CA ASP A 147 6.59 12.90 23.60
C ASP A 147 8.05 13.35 23.75
N SER A 148 8.98 12.43 24.06
CA SER A 148 10.42 12.71 24.12
C SER A 148 11.09 12.86 22.74
N ASN A 149 10.54 12.24 21.70
CA ASN A 149 11.05 12.29 20.33
C ASN A 149 9.93 12.02 19.34
N THR A 150 9.33 13.10 18.84
CA THR A 150 8.20 13.10 17.91
C THR A 150 8.58 12.55 16.53
N GLY A 151 9.88 12.46 16.21
CA GLY A 151 10.41 11.87 14.98
C GLY A 151 10.40 10.33 14.95
N ASN A 152 9.94 9.67 16.02
CA ASN A 152 9.87 8.21 16.06
C ASN A 152 8.67 7.69 15.25
N LEU A 153 8.91 7.43 13.96
CA LEU A 153 7.93 6.92 13.00
C LEU A 153 7.22 5.64 13.48
N VAL A 154 7.95 4.74 14.13
CA VAL A 154 7.39 3.47 14.63
C VAL A 154 6.47 3.72 15.82
N ALA A 155 6.86 4.60 16.75
CA ALA A 155 6.00 5.00 17.87
C ALA A 155 4.72 5.66 17.37
N ALA A 156 4.85 6.63 16.46
CA ALA A 156 3.75 7.39 15.90
C ALA A 156 2.70 6.47 15.27
N LEU A 157 3.12 5.56 14.39
CA LEU A 157 2.22 4.62 13.73
C LEU A 157 1.56 3.64 14.71
N LEU A 158 2.30 3.12 15.69
CA LEU A 158 1.72 2.23 16.70
C LEU A 158 0.65 2.96 17.51
N LEU A 159 0.93 4.20 17.96
CA LEU A 159 0.00 5.05 18.69
C LEU A 159 -1.24 5.39 17.84
N ALA A 160 -1.05 5.77 16.58
CA ALA A 160 -2.13 6.06 15.65
C ALA A 160 -3.08 4.85 15.51
N MET A 161 -2.52 3.65 15.24
CA MET A 161 -3.33 2.43 15.11
C MET A 161 -4.08 2.08 16.39
N HIS A 162 -3.49 2.36 17.56
CA HIS A 162 -4.13 2.14 18.86
C HIS A 162 -5.27 3.12 19.11
N PHE A 163 -5.07 4.41 18.85
CA PHE A 163 -6.10 5.43 18.99
C PHE A 163 -7.26 5.23 18.01
N LEU A 164 -6.98 4.82 16.76
CA LEU A 164 -7.99 4.42 15.80
C LEU A 164 -8.87 3.28 16.32
N LYS A 165 -8.27 2.27 16.97
CA LYS A 165 -9.03 1.16 17.56
C LYS A 165 -9.94 1.62 18.71
N GLN A 166 -9.47 2.59 19.49
CA GLN A 166 -10.24 3.18 20.59
C GLN A 166 -11.26 4.21 20.12
N GLN A 167 -11.33 4.51 18.82
CA GLN A 167 -12.12 5.61 18.25
C GLN A 167 -11.83 6.94 18.94
N ARG A 168 -10.56 7.15 19.29
CA ARG A 168 -10.12 8.33 20.03
C ARG A 168 -9.89 9.49 19.06
N GLU A 169 -10.61 10.59 19.29
CA GLU A 169 -10.63 11.79 18.45
C GLU A 169 -10.16 13.05 19.20
N ASP A 170 -9.37 12.90 20.27
CA ASP A 170 -8.81 14.05 21.00
C ASP A 170 -7.77 14.83 20.17
N ALA A 171 -7.49 16.08 20.54
CA ALA A 171 -6.49 16.94 19.86
C ALA A 171 -5.10 16.27 19.72
N ARG A 172 -4.66 15.52 20.74
CA ARG A 172 -3.41 14.75 20.69
C ARG A 172 -3.44 13.61 19.68
N ALA A 173 -4.58 12.93 19.55
CA ALA A 173 -4.73 11.87 18.55
C ALA A 173 -4.67 12.45 17.14
N HIS A 174 -5.35 13.59 16.92
CA HIS A 174 -5.30 14.33 15.65
C HIS A 174 -3.90 14.79 15.26
N GLU A 175 -3.08 15.26 16.21
CA GLU A 175 -1.68 15.62 15.95
C GLU A 175 -0.88 14.42 15.41
N ILE A 176 -1.02 13.25 16.06
CA ILE A 176 -0.37 12.02 15.61
C ILE A 176 -0.91 11.59 14.25
N TYR A 177 -2.22 11.69 14.01
CA TYR A 177 -2.83 11.34 12.73
C TYR A 177 -2.30 12.22 11.60
N ARG A 178 -2.20 13.54 11.80
CA ARG A 178 -1.64 14.48 10.80
C ARG A 178 -0.18 14.14 10.47
N SER A 179 0.61 13.83 11.49
CA SER A 179 2.00 13.37 11.31
C SER A 179 2.07 12.04 10.53
N CYS A 180 1.21 11.08 10.86
CA CYS A 180 1.20 9.76 10.23
C CYS A 180 0.71 9.77 8.78
N VAL A 181 -0.32 10.55 8.43
CA VAL A 181 -0.88 10.58 7.06
C VAL A 181 0.15 10.96 6.02
N GLN A 182 1.04 11.89 6.37
CA GLN A 182 2.10 12.38 5.50
C GLN A 182 3.29 11.41 5.36
N MET A 183 3.28 10.29 6.09
CA MET A 183 4.39 9.34 6.04
C MET A 183 4.36 8.50 4.75
N PRO A 184 5.53 8.26 4.12
CA PRO A 184 5.64 7.41 2.95
C PRO A 184 5.47 5.93 3.32
N GLY A 185 4.91 5.16 2.39
CA GLY A 185 4.81 3.70 2.51
C GLY A 185 3.74 3.18 3.48
N LEU A 186 2.83 4.03 3.95
CA LEU A 186 1.67 3.54 4.72
C LEU A 186 0.80 2.64 3.84
N ASN A 187 0.29 1.57 4.47
CA ASN A 187 -0.77 0.75 3.93
C ASN A 187 -1.98 1.64 3.56
N ASP A 188 -2.52 1.44 2.36
CA ASP A 188 -3.61 2.28 1.81
C ASP A 188 -4.85 2.28 2.71
N LYS A 189 -5.18 1.16 3.36
CA LYS A 189 -6.32 1.09 4.28
C LYS A 189 -6.10 1.96 5.51
N LEU A 190 -4.92 1.87 6.12
CA LEU A 190 -4.58 2.73 7.27
C LEU A 190 -4.58 4.21 6.88
N ARG A 191 -3.97 4.56 5.73
CA ARG A 191 -3.96 5.96 5.27
C ARG A 191 -5.37 6.47 5.01
N TRP A 192 -6.24 5.66 4.40
CA TRP A 192 -7.63 6.02 4.16
C TRP A 192 -8.38 6.30 5.46
N ASP A 193 -8.27 5.41 6.45
CA ASP A 193 -8.97 5.57 7.73
C ASP A 193 -8.51 6.84 8.48
N LEU A 194 -7.23 7.19 8.38
CA LEU A 194 -6.72 8.45 8.93
C LEU A 194 -7.25 9.67 8.16
N VAL A 195 -7.25 9.63 6.81
CA VAL A 195 -7.78 10.71 5.96
C VAL A 195 -9.27 10.95 6.25
N GLN A 196 -10.06 9.89 6.42
CA GLN A 196 -11.48 9.98 6.75
C GLN A 196 -11.72 10.73 8.07
N ILE A 197 -10.95 10.43 9.11
CA ILE A 197 -11.11 11.11 10.41
C ILE A 197 -10.68 12.56 10.30
N LEU A 198 -9.50 12.83 9.71
CA LEU A 198 -9.00 14.18 9.55
C LEU A 198 -9.90 15.06 8.67
N SER A 199 -10.59 14.47 7.68
CA SER A 199 -11.51 15.21 6.81
C SER A 199 -12.72 15.78 7.54
N LYS A 200 -13.06 15.28 8.73
CA LYS A 200 -14.14 15.83 9.56
C LYS A 200 -13.80 17.25 10.05
N GLU A 201 -12.55 17.50 10.39
CA GLU A 201 -12.06 18.82 10.81
C GLU A 201 -11.57 19.66 9.63
N GLN A 202 -10.92 19.02 8.66
CA GLN A 202 -10.26 19.68 7.53
C GLN A 202 -10.63 18.99 6.21
N PRO A 203 -11.78 19.32 5.61
CA PRO A 203 -12.26 18.68 4.38
C PRO A 203 -11.27 18.77 3.20
N ALA A 204 -10.44 19.82 3.16
CA ALA A 204 -9.42 20.05 2.13
C ALA A 204 -8.40 18.89 2.00
N ILE A 205 -8.24 18.05 3.04
CA ILE A 205 -7.36 16.88 2.99
C ILE A 205 -7.77 15.86 1.91
N LEU A 206 -9.05 15.82 1.54
CA LEU A 206 -9.57 14.95 0.48
C LEU A 206 -9.16 15.42 -0.92
N GLU A 207 -8.71 16.66 -1.06
CA GLU A 207 -8.28 17.25 -2.33
C GLU A 207 -6.76 17.49 -2.36
N ASP A 208 -6.02 17.04 -1.34
CA ASP A 208 -4.57 17.19 -1.29
C ASP A 208 -3.90 16.22 -2.28
N PRO A 209 -3.25 16.72 -3.36
CA PRO A 209 -2.59 15.88 -4.33
C PRO A 209 -1.38 15.16 -3.75
N ALA A 210 -0.69 15.72 -2.75
CA ALA A 210 0.48 15.09 -2.14
C ALA A 210 0.07 13.80 -1.41
N ILE A 211 -1.02 13.83 -0.66
CA ILE A 211 -1.57 12.66 0.03
C ILE A 211 -2.09 11.63 -0.98
N ALA A 212 -2.88 12.06 -1.97
CA ALA A 212 -3.42 11.19 -2.99
C ALA A 212 -2.31 10.44 -3.77
N CYS A 213 -1.23 11.13 -4.10
CA CYS A 213 -0.08 10.58 -4.80
C CYS A 213 0.62 9.44 -4.04
N MET A 214 0.52 9.40 -2.71
CA MET A 214 1.16 8.39 -1.88
C MET A 214 0.42 7.06 -1.83
N PHE A 215 -0.86 7.00 -2.20
CA PHE A 215 -1.61 5.73 -2.29
C PHE A 215 -1.03 4.82 -3.37
N GLU A 216 -0.94 3.52 -3.11
CA GLU A 216 -0.47 2.53 -4.09
C GLU A 216 -1.63 1.96 -4.92
N ALA A 217 -2.81 1.85 -4.32
CA ALA A 217 -4.05 1.43 -4.94
C ALA A 217 -5.23 2.22 -4.37
N ILE A 218 -6.42 2.01 -4.94
CA ILE A 218 -7.66 2.56 -4.40
C ILE A 218 -8.05 1.74 -3.16
N PRO A 219 -8.13 2.35 -1.97
CA PRO A 219 -8.31 1.62 -0.73
C PRO A 219 -9.70 0.95 -0.62
N ASP A 220 -9.77 -0.09 0.20
CA ASP A 220 -11.04 -0.75 0.54
C ASP A 220 -11.86 0.11 1.52
N GLY A 221 -13.15 0.32 1.20
CA GLY A 221 -14.05 1.14 2.00
C GLY A 221 -14.14 2.60 1.57
N VAL A 222 -13.58 2.98 0.42
CA VAL A 222 -13.95 4.24 -0.25
C VAL A 222 -15.38 4.09 -0.76
N GLY A 223 -16.35 4.46 0.07
CA GLY A 223 -17.78 4.34 -0.23
C GLY A 223 -18.30 5.33 -1.27
N ASN A 224 -17.59 6.45 -1.49
CA ASN A 224 -18.00 7.51 -2.41
C ASN A 224 -17.11 7.52 -3.66
N SER A 225 -17.74 7.59 -4.84
CA SER A 225 -17.07 7.66 -6.14
C SER A 225 -16.12 8.86 -6.28
N GLU A 226 -16.34 9.94 -5.52
CA GLU A 226 -15.61 11.21 -5.65
C GLU A 226 -14.12 11.08 -5.30
N TYR A 227 -13.80 10.60 -4.09
CA TYR A 227 -12.38 10.47 -3.70
C TYR A 227 -11.67 9.40 -4.54
N ALA A 228 -12.36 8.32 -4.92
CA ALA A 228 -11.79 7.32 -5.80
C ALA A 228 -11.49 7.87 -7.20
N SER A 229 -12.36 8.75 -7.72
CA SER A 229 -12.12 9.49 -8.96
C SER A 229 -10.93 10.42 -8.82
N PHE A 230 -10.85 11.15 -7.70
CA PHE A 230 -9.72 12.03 -7.42
C PHE A 230 -8.41 11.26 -7.40
N LEU A 231 -8.31 10.14 -6.67
CA LEU A 231 -7.12 9.28 -6.64
C LEU A 231 -6.72 8.82 -8.06
N LEU A 232 -7.68 8.31 -8.84
CA LEU A 232 -7.43 7.88 -10.22
C LEU A 232 -6.91 9.03 -11.09
N SER A 233 -7.49 10.23 -10.95
CA SER A 233 -7.05 11.43 -11.68
C SER A 233 -5.60 11.79 -11.34
N GLN A 234 -5.17 11.64 -10.08
CA GLN A 234 -3.79 11.90 -9.68
C GLN A 234 -2.84 10.81 -10.19
N PHE A 235 -3.26 9.55 -10.20
CA PHE A 235 -2.46 8.47 -10.80
C PHE A 235 -2.25 8.67 -12.30
N ILE A 236 -3.26 9.14 -13.02
CA ILE A 236 -3.14 9.51 -14.44
C ILE A 236 -2.13 10.65 -14.63
N LYS A 237 -2.14 11.67 -13.76
CA LYS A 237 -1.16 12.77 -13.79
C LYS A 237 0.27 12.29 -13.52
N GLN A 238 0.47 11.29 -12.66
CA GLN A 238 1.77 10.68 -12.40
C GLN A 238 2.34 9.90 -13.60
N GLN A 239 1.52 9.61 -14.62
CA GLN A 239 1.90 8.84 -15.81
C GLN A 239 2.35 7.39 -15.53
N ASP A 240 2.00 6.84 -14.36
CA ASP A 240 2.28 5.46 -13.97
C ASP A 240 1.22 4.51 -14.54
N GLN A 241 1.57 3.78 -15.60
CA GLN A 241 0.65 2.91 -16.34
C GLN A 241 0.12 1.77 -15.48
N ASP A 242 1.00 1.06 -14.77
CA ASP A 242 0.64 -0.10 -13.98
C ASP A 242 -0.33 0.29 -12.86
N LYS A 243 -0.05 1.43 -12.21
CA LYS A 243 -0.87 1.96 -11.15
C LYS A 243 -2.27 2.37 -11.63
N VAL A 244 -2.34 3.05 -12.79
CA VAL A 244 -3.62 3.47 -13.39
C VAL A 244 -4.47 2.27 -13.80
N LEU A 245 -3.89 1.30 -14.51
CA LEU A 245 -4.61 0.11 -14.96
C LEU A 245 -5.10 -0.74 -13.79
N LYS A 246 -4.24 -0.95 -12.79
CA LYS A 246 -4.61 -1.68 -11.57
C LYS A 246 -5.74 -0.97 -10.82
N ALA A 247 -5.61 0.34 -10.59
CA ALA A 247 -6.63 1.13 -9.90
C ALA A 247 -7.99 1.07 -10.62
N PHE A 248 -7.98 1.24 -11.94
CA PHE A 248 -9.20 1.18 -12.74
C PHE A 248 -9.85 -0.21 -12.73
N SER A 249 -9.05 -1.27 -12.82
CA SER A 249 -9.55 -2.64 -12.73
C SER A 249 -10.21 -2.95 -11.37
N GLU A 250 -9.67 -2.43 -10.28
CA GLU A 250 -10.23 -2.60 -8.93
C GLU A 250 -11.56 -1.85 -8.76
N LEU A 251 -11.69 -0.66 -9.34
CA LEU A 251 -12.95 0.08 -9.36
C LEU A 251 -14.06 -0.72 -10.05
N GLN A 252 -13.76 -1.29 -11.22
CA GLN A 252 -14.72 -2.07 -11.98
C GLN A 252 -15.17 -3.33 -11.25
N LYS A 253 -14.24 -4.05 -10.60
CA LYS A 253 -14.58 -5.21 -9.76
C LYS A 253 -15.56 -4.86 -8.65
N LYS A 254 -15.49 -3.63 -8.14
CA LYS A 254 -16.37 -3.10 -7.08
C LYS A 254 -17.64 -2.45 -7.64
N HIS A 255 -17.86 -2.50 -8.96
CA HIS A 255 -18.93 -1.77 -9.65
C HIS A 255 -18.97 -0.26 -9.36
N LEU A 256 -17.82 0.31 -8.96
CA LEU A 256 -17.63 1.73 -8.76
C LEU A 256 -17.11 2.34 -10.05
N TYR A 257 -17.65 3.50 -10.40
CA TYR A 257 -17.26 4.20 -11.61
C TYR A 257 -16.78 5.59 -11.27
N PRO A 258 -15.68 6.05 -11.90
CA PRO A 258 -15.23 7.40 -11.69
C PRO A 258 -16.20 8.42 -12.27
N ASP A 259 -16.04 9.66 -11.87
CA ASP A 259 -16.76 10.80 -12.45
C ASP A 259 -16.48 10.95 -13.95
N ARG A 260 -17.35 11.68 -14.64
CA ARG A 260 -17.32 11.82 -16.10
C ARG A 260 -15.97 12.37 -16.58
N LYS A 261 -15.42 13.34 -15.85
CA LYS A 261 -14.15 13.99 -16.17
C LYS A 261 -12.98 13.01 -16.05
N THR A 262 -12.88 12.24 -14.96
CA THR A 262 -11.78 11.27 -14.79
C THR A 262 -11.94 10.09 -15.75
N LEU A 263 -13.17 9.67 -16.06
CA LEU A 263 -13.42 8.62 -17.06
C LEU A 263 -12.90 9.04 -18.44
N TRP A 264 -13.16 10.29 -18.84
CA TRP A 264 -12.60 10.85 -20.07
C TRP A 264 -11.07 10.93 -20.03
N GLN A 265 -10.50 11.40 -18.91
CA GLN A 265 -9.04 11.45 -18.72
C GLN A 265 -8.39 10.07 -18.83
N TYR A 266 -9.06 9.03 -18.33
CA TYR A 266 -8.60 7.65 -18.43
C TYR A 266 -8.59 7.16 -19.89
N ILE A 267 -9.65 7.42 -20.66
CA ILE A 267 -9.70 7.08 -22.09
C ILE A 267 -8.58 7.80 -22.85
N TYR A 268 -8.42 9.11 -22.62
CA TYR A 268 -7.35 9.91 -23.21
C TYR A 268 -5.97 9.33 -22.88
N PHE A 269 -5.73 8.99 -21.61
CA PHE A 269 -4.48 8.39 -21.14
C PHE A 269 -4.19 7.06 -21.84
N CYS A 270 -5.17 6.16 -21.89
CA CYS A 270 -5.04 4.86 -22.55
C CYS A 270 -4.71 5.02 -24.04
N ARG A 271 -5.44 5.89 -24.75
CA ARG A 271 -5.19 6.17 -26.17
C ARG A 271 -3.78 6.73 -26.39
N LYS A 272 -3.37 7.73 -25.61
CA LYS A 272 -2.03 8.36 -25.71
C LYS A 272 -0.90 7.36 -25.48
N LYS A 273 -1.13 6.36 -24.62
CA LYS A 273 -0.16 5.30 -24.29
C LYS A 273 -0.33 4.03 -25.15
N ASN A 274 -1.22 4.03 -26.13
CA ASN A 274 -1.56 2.87 -26.97
C ASN A 274 -1.99 1.64 -26.14
N LEU A 275 -2.67 1.86 -25.02
CA LEU A 275 -3.19 0.83 -24.13
C LEU A 275 -4.63 0.51 -24.52
N TRP A 276 -4.85 -0.64 -25.15
CA TRP A 276 -6.16 -1.07 -25.61
C TRP A 276 -6.66 -2.22 -24.76
N THR A 277 -7.77 -2.01 -24.07
CA THR A 277 -8.41 -3.01 -23.23
C THR A 277 -9.91 -3.05 -23.53
N PRO A 278 -10.57 -4.22 -23.43
CA PRO A 278 -12.04 -4.31 -23.57
C PRO A 278 -12.79 -3.41 -22.57
N LEU A 279 -12.13 -3.05 -21.46
CA LEU A 279 -12.65 -2.15 -20.45
C LEU A 279 -12.98 -0.75 -20.99
N LEU A 280 -12.25 -0.29 -22.02
CA LEU A 280 -12.51 1.00 -22.67
C LEU A 280 -13.88 1.05 -23.32
N THR A 281 -14.38 -0.08 -23.83
CA THR A 281 -15.73 -0.18 -24.40
C THR A 281 -16.78 0.24 -23.38
N ASN A 282 -16.71 -0.31 -22.15
CA ASN A 282 -17.62 0.06 -21.07
C ASN A 282 -17.49 1.55 -20.67
N CYS A 283 -16.27 2.11 -20.75
CA CYS A 283 -16.03 3.53 -20.47
C CYS A 283 -16.72 4.42 -21.52
N CYS A 284 -16.56 4.08 -22.81
CA CYS A 284 -17.17 4.79 -23.91
C CYS A 284 -18.70 4.72 -23.83
N GLN A 285 -19.27 3.53 -23.57
CA GLN A 285 -20.72 3.37 -23.42
C GLN A 285 -21.28 4.30 -22.36
N ARG A 286 -20.62 4.36 -21.21
CA ARG A 286 -21.08 5.14 -20.06
C ARG A 286 -21.02 6.64 -20.33
N LEU A 287 -19.93 7.14 -20.91
CA LEU A 287 -19.82 8.55 -21.29
C LEU A 287 -20.87 8.94 -22.33
N LEU A 288 -21.07 8.12 -23.36
CA LEU A 288 -22.10 8.34 -24.38
C LEU A 288 -23.51 8.35 -23.78
N SER A 289 -23.82 7.40 -22.89
CA SER A 289 -25.13 7.35 -22.21
C SER A 289 -25.39 8.57 -21.31
N CYS A 290 -24.33 9.25 -20.86
CA CYS A 290 -24.42 10.50 -20.11
C CYS A 290 -24.49 11.75 -21.02
N GLY A 291 -24.51 11.59 -22.34
CA GLY A 291 -24.50 12.68 -23.31
C GLY A 291 -23.13 13.32 -23.54
N TRP A 292 -22.04 12.71 -23.04
CA TRP A 292 -20.68 13.19 -23.31
C TRP A 292 -20.19 12.61 -24.62
N VAL A 293 -20.26 13.41 -25.70
CA VAL A 293 -19.86 13.01 -27.05
C VAL A 293 -18.82 13.98 -27.60
N ASP A 294 -17.66 13.46 -28.00
CA ASP A 294 -16.61 14.22 -28.67
C ASP A 294 -15.86 13.36 -29.70
N GLY A 295 -15.02 14.01 -30.52
CA GLY A 295 -14.25 13.34 -31.57
C GLY A 295 -13.27 12.30 -31.03
N LEU A 296 -12.69 12.52 -29.85
CA LEU A 296 -11.77 11.56 -29.24
C LEU A 296 -12.48 10.26 -28.88
N LEU A 297 -13.69 10.36 -28.34
CA LEU A 297 -14.49 9.21 -27.97
C LEU A 297 -14.99 8.47 -29.21
N ALA A 298 -15.45 9.19 -30.24
CA ALA A 298 -15.82 8.61 -31.53
C ALA A 298 -14.65 7.82 -32.15
N ASP A 299 -13.46 8.43 -32.21
CA ASP A 299 -12.26 7.78 -32.74
C ASP A 299 -11.81 6.58 -31.90
N THR A 300 -12.06 6.61 -30.59
CA THR A 300 -11.73 5.51 -29.70
C THR A 300 -12.66 4.32 -29.93
N VAL A 301 -13.97 4.57 -30.11
CA VAL A 301 -14.94 3.53 -30.45
C VAL A 301 -14.61 2.90 -31.81
N LYS A 302 -14.27 3.72 -32.83
CA LYS A 302 -13.83 3.23 -34.15
C LYS A 302 -12.61 2.32 -34.04
N GLU A 303 -11.58 2.74 -33.31
CA GLU A 303 -10.35 1.96 -33.14
C GLU A 303 -10.57 0.66 -32.34
N LEU A 304 -11.41 0.68 -31.30
CA LEU A 304 -11.78 -0.52 -30.53
C LEU A 304 -12.48 -1.56 -31.41
N LYS A 305 -13.32 -1.11 -32.35
CA LYS A 305 -13.98 -1.99 -33.33
C LYS A 305 -13.00 -2.62 -34.31
N VAL A 306 -12.09 -1.81 -34.88
CA VAL A 306 -11.05 -2.31 -35.79
C VAL A 306 -10.20 -3.41 -35.13
N ARG A 307 -9.96 -3.27 -33.82
CA ARG A 307 -9.21 -4.26 -33.03
C ARG A 307 -10.02 -5.45 -32.54
N GLY A 308 -11.33 -5.49 -32.78
CA GLY A 308 -12.21 -6.55 -32.30
C GLY A 308 -12.37 -6.59 -30.77
N LEU A 309 -12.15 -5.46 -30.08
CA LEU A 309 -12.23 -5.34 -28.61
C LEU A 309 -13.55 -4.73 -28.12
N ALA A 310 -14.46 -4.39 -29.04
CA ALA A 310 -15.75 -3.79 -28.74
C ALA A 310 -16.87 -4.81 -28.94
N GLU A 311 -17.59 -5.12 -27.86
CA GLU A 311 -18.82 -5.92 -27.88
C GLU A 311 -20.03 -4.98 -27.74
N ASN A 312 -21.15 -5.31 -28.39
CA ASN A 312 -22.43 -4.58 -28.26
C ASN A 312 -22.39 -3.07 -28.56
N THR A 313 -21.78 -2.64 -29.66
CA THR A 313 -21.63 -1.20 -30.00
C THR A 313 -22.87 -0.54 -30.62
N ARG A 314 -23.98 -1.26 -30.84
CA ARG A 314 -25.14 -0.73 -31.59
C ARG A 314 -25.70 0.55 -30.99
N GLU A 315 -25.80 0.63 -29.67
CA GLU A 315 -26.26 1.84 -28.96
C GLU A 315 -25.26 3.00 -29.12
N MET A 316 -23.96 2.70 -29.03
CA MET A 316 -22.92 3.71 -29.23
C MET A 316 -22.96 4.28 -30.65
N ASP A 317 -23.23 3.43 -31.64
CA ASP A 317 -23.29 3.82 -33.04
C ASP A 317 -24.49 4.72 -33.32
N ALA A 318 -25.65 4.37 -32.78
CA ALA A 318 -26.83 5.21 -32.85
C ALA A 318 -26.54 6.59 -32.23
N LEU A 319 -25.95 6.63 -31.03
CA LEU A 319 -25.59 7.89 -30.38
C LEU A 319 -24.56 8.68 -31.20
N LEU A 320 -23.47 8.05 -31.66
CA LEU A 320 -22.44 8.76 -32.44
C LEU A 320 -22.97 9.30 -33.79
N SER A 321 -23.91 8.60 -34.44
CA SER A 321 -24.57 9.08 -35.67
C SER A 321 -25.44 10.30 -35.44
N LEU A 322 -26.17 10.37 -34.30
CA LEU A 322 -26.99 11.53 -33.94
C LEU A 322 -26.17 12.82 -33.82
N TYR A 323 -24.90 12.69 -33.40
CA TYR A 323 -23.96 13.80 -33.28
C TYR A 323 -23.05 13.98 -34.51
N GLY A 324 -23.27 13.23 -35.59
CA GLY A 324 -22.54 13.39 -36.87
C GLY A 324 -21.11 12.85 -36.89
N TYR A 325 -20.75 11.92 -36.00
CA TYR A 325 -19.41 11.33 -35.93
C TYR A 325 -19.25 10.00 -36.68
N LEU A 326 -20.36 9.41 -37.11
CA LEU A 326 -20.49 8.25 -37.99
C LEU A 326 -21.34 8.66 -39.18
#